data_AF-A0A356X6N1-F1
#
_entry.id   AF-A0A356X6N1-F1
#
_cell.length_a   1.000
_cell.length_b   1.000
_cell.length_c   1.000
_cell.angle_alpha   90.00
_cell.angle_beta   90.00
_cell.angle_gamma   90.00
#
_symmetry.space_group_name_H-M   'P 1'
#
loop_
_entity.id
_entity.type
_entity.pdbx_description
1 polymer ?
#
loop_
_entity_poly.entity_id
_entity_poly.type
_entity_poly.pdbx_seq_one_letter_code
_entity_poly.pdbx_strand_id
1 'polypeptide(L)'
;IKRVMGKVVEDAPHEVILVLDASTGQNALQQARAFTATVDITGLALTKLDGTAKGGIVIGVSHELSVPVKYIGVGVQIEDLQVFDRADFVNALFGE
;
A
#
# COMPACT_ATOMS: atom_id res chain seq x y z
N ILE A 1 -20.03 -2.56 -3.93
CA ILE A 1 -19.79 -1.20 -4.44
C ILE A 1 -19.33 -1.21 -5.90
N LYS A 2 -18.28 -1.96 -6.28
CA LYS A 2 -17.84 -2.19 -7.68
C LYS A 2 -19.00 -2.38 -8.68
N ARG A 3 -19.92 -3.32 -8.39
CA ARG A 3 -21.12 -3.58 -9.21
C ARG A 3 -22.04 -2.37 -9.43
N VAL A 4 -22.13 -1.46 -8.47
CA VAL A 4 -23.02 -0.28 -8.58
C VAL A 4 -22.33 0.82 -9.37
N MET A 5 -21.03 1.04 -9.15
CA MET A 5 -20.23 2.00 -9.91
C MET A 5 -20.18 1.64 -11.40
N GLY A 6 -20.00 0.35 -11.71
CA GLY A 6 -20.02 -0.18 -13.08
C GLY A 6 -21.35 0.01 -13.84
N LYS A 7 -22.44 0.38 -13.15
CA LYS A 7 -23.71 0.75 -13.82
C LYS A 7 -23.70 2.17 -14.39
N VAL A 8 -22.81 3.03 -13.88
CA VAL A 8 -22.72 4.45 -14.25
C VAL A 8 -21.54 4.69 -15.18
N VAL A 9 -20.41 4.05 -14.89
CA VAL A 9 -19.18 4.14 -15.69
C VAL A 9 -18.69 2.73 -15.98
N GLU A 10 -18.75 2.34 -17.26
CA GLU A 10 -18.10 1.15 -17.80
C GLU A 10 -16.60 1.27 -17.46
N ASP A 11 -16.01 0.28 -16.77
CA ASP A 11 -14.64 0.28 -16.20
C ASP A 11 -14.45 0.84 -14.77
N ALA A 12 -15.49 1.35 -14.10
CA ALA A 12 -15.34 1.76 -12.71
C ALA A 12 -15.37 0.58 -11.70
N PRO A 13 -14.54 0.62 -10.62
CA PRO A 13 -13.51 1.61 -10.33
C PRO A 13 -12.22 1.38 -11.13
N HIS A 14 -11.63 2.46 -11.66
CA HIS A 14 -10.35 2.41 -12.36
C HIS A 14 -9.20 1.95 -11.46
N GLU A 15 -9.28 2.29 -10.16
CA GLU A 15 -8.31 1.88 -9.16
C GLU A 15 -8.98 1.48 -7.86
N VAL A 16 -8.39 0.47 -7.21
CA VAL A 16 -8.73 0.03 -5.86
C VAL A 16 -7.44 -0.02 -5.06
N ILE A 17 -7.24 0.99 -4.22
CA ILE A 17 -6.05 1.12 -3.40
C ILE A 17 -6.35 0.59 -2.00
N LEU A 18 -5.59 -0.41 -1.57
CA LEU A 18 -5.62 -0.90 -0.20
C LEU A 18 -4.62 -0.13 0.65
N VAL A 19 -5.11 0.56 1.67
CA VAL A 19 -4.29 1.30 2.63
C VAL A 19 -3.92 0.39 3.79
N LEU A 20 -2.63 0.28 4.10
CA LEU A 20 -2.12 -0.53 5.21
C LEU A 20 -1.26 0.31 6.16
N ASP A 21 -1.30 -0.05 7.44
CA ASP A 21 -0.46 0.55 8.48
C ASP A 21 0.84 -0.26 8.62
N ALA A 22 1.96 0.34 8.22
CA ALA A 22 3.27 -0.31 8.23
C ALA A 22 3.75 -0.65 9.65
N SER A 23 3.27 0.04 10.69
CA SER A 23 3.66 -0.20 12.08
C SER A 23 3.20 -1.57 12.59
N THR A 24 2.13 -2.11 11.99
CA THR A 24 1.49 -3.36 12.40
C THR A 24 2.21 -4.63 11.90
N GLY A 25 3.22 -4.49 11.02
CA GLY A 25 4.07 -5.59 10.57
C GLY A 25 3.27 -6.75 9.96
N GLN A 26 3.44 -7.97 10.51
CA GLN A 26 2.77 -9.19 10.02
C GLN A 26 1.23 -9.12 10.05
N ASN A 27 0.65 -8.28 10.91
CA ASN A 27 -0.80 -8.10 10.95
C ASN A 27 -1.32 -7.43 9.68
N ALA A 28 -0.57 -6.46 9.12
CA ALA A 28 -0.91 -5.85 7.84
C ALA A 28 -0.94 -6.88 6.71
N LEU A 29 0.00 -7.84 6.71
CA LEU A 29 0.06 -8.89 5.71
C LEU A 29 -1.18 -9.81 5.77
N GLN A 30 -1.59 -10.21 6.97
CA GLN A 30 -2.78 -11.04 7.15
C GLN A 30 -4.06 -10.31 6.74
N GLN A 31 -4.19 -9.02 7.12
CA GLN A 31 -5.30 -8.18 6.68
C GLN A 31 -5.33 -8.07 5.15
N ALA A 32 -4.18 -7.85 4.53
CA ALA A 32 -4.10 -7.68 3.10
C ALA A 32 -4.49 -8.95 2.36
N ARG A 33 -4.01 -10.13 2.80
CA ARG A 33 -4.45 -11.44 2.26
C ARG A 33 -5.97 -11.63 2.34
N ALA A 34 -6.56 -11.34 3.50
CA ALA A 34 -8.00 -11.46 3.69
C ALA A 34 -8.78 -10.51 2.76
N PHE A 35 -8.25 -9.31 2.54
CA PHE A 35 -8.88 -8.30 1.68
C PHE A 35 -8.78 -8.69 0.20
N THR A 36 -7.60 -9.11 -0.27
CA THR A 36 -7.37 -9.55 -1.66
C THR A 36 -8.12 -10.81 -2.03
N ALA A 37 -8.48 -11.64 -1.04
CA ALA A 37 -9.35 -12.80 -1.28
C ALA A 37 -10.79 -12.41 -1.65
N THR A 38 -11.21 -11.17 -1.35
CA THR A 38 -12.60 -10.70 -1.52
C THR A 38 -12.72 -9.56 -2.53
N VAL A 39 -11.65 -8.79 -2.75
CA VAL A 39 -11.65 -7.60 -3.59
C VAL A 39 -10.39 -7.57 -4.46
N ASP A 40 -10.57 -7.38 -5.77
CA ASP A 40 -9.47 -7.13 -6.69
C ASP A 40 -8.87 -5.76 -6.40
N ILE A 41 -7.68 -5.74 -5.78
CA ILE A 41 -6.92 -4.52 -5.52
C ILE A 41 -5.96 -4.24 -6.68
N THR A 42 -5.77 -2.96 -7.03
CA THR A 42 -4.88 -2.53 -8.10
C THR A 42 -3.60 -1.88 -7.58
N GLY A 43 -3.57 -1.51 -6.31
CA GLY A 43 -2.40 -0.89 -5.70
C GLY A 43 -2.46 -0.85 -4.18
N LEU A 44 -1.32 -0.51 -3.58
CA LEU A 44 -1.15 -0.39 -2.13
C LEU A 44 -0.73 1.04 -1.75
N ALA A 45 -1.21 1.50 -0.61
CA ALA A 45 -0.69 2.69 0.07
C ALA A 45 -0.26 2.29 1.49
N LEU A 46 0.98 2.57 1.85
CA LEU A 46 1.55 2.18 3.14
C LEU A 46 1.75 3.42 4.00
N THR A 47 1.18 3.45 5.20
CA THR A 47 1.22 4.62 6.09
C THR A 47 2.08 4.34 7.32
N LYS A 48 2.47 5.41 8.04
CA LYS A 48 3.25 5.36 9.29
C LYS A 48 4.64 4.73 9.13
N LEU A 49 5.32 5.04 8.02
CA LEU A 49 6.68 4.58 7.76
C LEU A 49 7.75 5.38 8.53
N ASP A 50 7.41 6.58 9.01
CA ASP A 50 8.23 7.45 9.85
C ASP A 50 8.63 6.83 11.19
N GLY A 51 7.72 6.05 11.78
CA GLY A 51 7.88 5.58 13.16
C GLY A 51 8.58 4.23 13.31
N THR A 52 9.01 3.54 12.23
CA THR A 52 9.42 2.14 12.35
C THR A 52 10.65 1.73 11.54
N ALA A 53 11.59 1.05 12.21
CA ALA A 53 12.65 0.23 11.60
C ALA A 53 12.12 -1.02 10.84
N LYS A 54 10.85 -1.00 10.44
CA LYS A 54 10.11 -2.12 9.84
C LYS A 54 9.74 -1.87 8.39
N GLY A 55 10.46 -0.98 7.69
CA GLY A 55 10.31 -0.78 6.23
C GLY A 55 10.41 -2.07 5.41
N GLY A 56 11.02 -3.13 5.94
CA GLY A 56 11.00 -4.46 5.31
C GLY A 56 9.60 -5.07 5.09
N ILE A 57 8.57 -4.61 5.81
CA ILE A 57 7.19 -5.08 5.57
C ILE A 57 6.67 -4.70 4.18
N VAL A 58 7.13 -3.56 3.65
CA VAL A 58 6.77 -3.07 2.30
C VAL A 58 7.17 -4.09 1.24
N ILE A 59 8.37 -4.65 1.37
CA ILE A 59 8.92 -5.66 0.47
C ILE A 59 8.09 -6.95 0.56
N GLY A 60 7.80 -7.41 1.78
CA GLY A 60 7.04 -8.65 2.01
C GLY A 60 5.60 -8.58 1.49
N VAL A 61 4.91 -7.46 1.74
CA VAL A 61 3.52 -7.27 1.30
C VAL A 61 3.44 -7.14 -0.22
N SER A 62 4.33 -6.37 -0.85
CA SER A 62 4.33 -6.22 -2.30
C SER A 62 4.65 -7.55 -3.00
N HIS A 63 5.59 -8.33 -2.46
CA HIS A 63 5.92 -9.66 -2.98
C HIS A 63 4.75 -10.63 -2.85
N GLU A 64 4.09 -10.67 -1.68
CA GLU A 64 2.99 -11.61 -1.44
C GLU A 64 1.76 -11.31 -2.29
N LEU A 65 1.36 -10.04 -2.39
CA LEU A 65 0.11 -9.67 -3.04
C LEU A 65 0.27 -9.43 -4.53
N SER A 66 1.50 -9.43 -5.05
CA SER A 66 1.81 -9.19 -6.47
C SER A 66 1.21 -7.90 -7.03
N VAL A 67 1.02 -6.88 -6.18
CA VAL A 67 0.50 -5.57 -6.56
C VAL A 67 1.49 -4.46 -6.22
N PRO A 68 1.52 -3.38 -7.03
CA PRO A 68 2.46 -2.29 -6.82
C PRO A 68 2.09 -1.46 -5.58
N VAL A 69 3.11 -1.10 -4.81
CA VAL A 69 3.00 0.00 -3.84
C VAL A 69 3.02 1.30 -4.63
N LYS A 70 1.98 2.12 -4.47
CA LYS A 70 1.82 3.40 -5.17
C LYS A 70 2.15 4.59 -4.29
N TYR A 71 1.83 4.49 -3.00
CA TYR A 71 2.02 5.59 -2.06
C TYR A 71 2.65 5.13 -0.74
N ILE A 72 3.44 6.01 -0.15
CA ILE A 72 4.02 5.85 1.17
C ILE A 72 3.75 7.10 2.02
N GLY A 73 3.29 6.91 3.25
CA GLY A 73 3.09 7.95 4.25
C GLY A 73 4.26 7.93 5.23
N VAL A 74 5.12 8.93 5.14
CA VAL A 74 6.36 9.09 5.93
C VAL A 74 6.22 10.17 7.01
N GLY A 75 5.00 10.39 7.48
CA GLY A 75 4.70 11.38 8.51
C GLY A 75 3.19 11.57 8.70
N VAL A 76 2.83 12.70 9.29
CA VAL A 76 1.47 12.99 9.77
C VAL A 76 0.81 14.10 8.95
N GLN A 77 1.60 14.94 8.29
CA GLN A 77 1.11 16.04 7.47
C GLN A 77 0.60 15.54 6.12
N ILE A 78 -0.18 16.38 5.44
CA ILE A 78 -0.74 16.04 4.12
C ILE A 78 0.39 15.83 3.10
N GLU A 79 1.46 16.61 3.23
CA GLU A 79 2.63 16.60 2.36
C GLU A 79 3.50 15.34 2.55
N ASP A 80 3.27 14.59 3.64
CA ASP A 80 4.05 13.40 3.97
C ASP A 80 3.56 12.14 3.23
N LEU A 81 2.48 12.24 2.44
CA LEU A 81 2.05 11.19 1.52
C LEU A 81 2.76 11.36 0.17
N GLN A 82 3.70 10.48 -0.11
CA GLN A 82 4.55 10.52 -1.29
C GLN A 82 4.24 9.38 -2.25
N VAL A 83 4.53 9.59 -3.54
CA VAL A 83 4.53 8.51 -4.52
C VAL A 83 5.68 7.56 -4.18
N PHE A 84 5.42 6.26 -4.24
CA PHE A 84 6.44 5.26 -3.96
C PHE A 84 7.48 5.20 -5.08
N ASP A 85 8.72 5.53 -4.73
CA ASP A 85 9.91 5.27 -5.54
C ASP A 85 10.74 4.15 -4.91
N ARG A 86 11.06 3.11 -5.69
CA ARG A 86 11.80 1.94 -5.19
C ARG A 86 13.24 2.28 -4.85
N ALA A 87 13.89 3.14 -5.63
CA ALA A 87 15.29 3.50 -5.41
C ALA A 87 15.40 4.35 -4.15
N ASP A 88 14.57 5.38 -4.02
CA ASP A 88 14.55 6.25 -2.84
C ASP A 88 14.20 5.46 -1.57
N PHE A 89 13.25 4.52 -1.66
CA PHE A 89 12.88 3.67 -0.54
C PHE A 89 14.01 2.75 -0.09
N VAL A 90 14.73 2.12 -1.03
CA VAL A 90 15.89 1.26 -0.71
C VAL A 90 17.02 2.10 -0.10
N ASN A 91 17.31 3.27 -0.67
CA ASN A 91 18.31 4.19 -0.14
C ASN A 91 17.98 4.62 1.29
N ALA A 92 16.72 5.01 1.56
CA ALA A 92 16.26 5.38 2.89
C ALA A 92 16.32 4.21 3.91
N LEU A 93 16.19 2.96 3.44
CA LEU A 93 16.21 1.77 4.31
C LEU A 93 17.62 1.32 4.68
N PHE A 94 18.59 1.45 3.76
CA PHE A 94 19.95 0.94 3.94
C PHE A 94 21.00 2.02 4.24
N GLY A 95 20.65 3.30 4.08
CA GLY A 95 21.46 4.42 4.56
C GLY A 95 22.84 4.55 3.92
N GLU A 96 22.91 4.58 2.58
CA GLU A 96 24.06 5.22 1.90
C GLU A 96 23.87 6.73 1.82
#